data_AF-A0A923DFK1-F1
#
_entry.id   AF-A0A923DFK1-F1
#
_cell.length_a   1.000
_cell.length_b   1.000
_cell.length_c   1.000
_cell.angle_alpha   90.00
_cell.angle_beta   90.00
_cell.angle_gamma   90.00
#
_symmetry.space_group_name_H-M   'P 1'
#
loop_
_entity.id
_entity.type
_entity.pdbx_description
1 polymer ?
#
loop_
_entity_poly.entity_id
_entity_poly.type
_entity_poly.pdbx_seq_one_letter_code
_entity_poly.pdbx_strand_id
1 'polypeptide(L)' 'MEETDSLLTCSHCGKTWDKKLLERSCSNCFTCTGCEAYICPECRYEIVIVPPKPMKRTKREE' A
#
# COMPACT_ATOMS: atom_id res chain seq x y z
N MET A 1 -18.31 -17.55 12.20
CA MET A 1 -18.02 -16.29 12.93
C MET A 1 -17.12 -15.49 12.04
N GLU A 2 -17.63 -14.36 11.57
CA GLU A 2 -17.01 -13.49 10.58
C GLU A 2 -15.60 -13.02 11.00
N GLU A 3 -14.60 -13.31 10.18
CA GLU A 3 -13.32 -12.59 10.18
C GLU A 3 -13.44 -11.38 9.25
N THR A 4 -14.20 -10.38 9.67
CA THR A 4 -14.26 -9.07 9.02
C THR A 4 -13.19 -8.17 9.61
N ASP A 5 -11.93 -8.32 9.20
CA ASP A 5 -10.95 -7.26 9.50
C ASP A 5 -9.78 -7.32 8.53
N SER A 6 -10.01 -6.84 7.30
CA SER A 6 -8.98 -6.36 6.36
C SER A 6 -9.59 -6.13 4.96
N LEU A 7 -10.80 -5.59 4.87
CA LEU A 7 -11.37 -5.20 3.58
C LEU A 7 -10.75 -3.86 3.16
N LEU A 8 -10.20 -3.82 1.96
CA LEU A 8 -9.54 -2.67 1.38
C LEU A 8 -10.36 -2.15 0.21
N THR A 9 -10.80 -0.90 0.31
CA THR A 9 -11.53 -0.23 -0.77
C THR A 9 -10.56 0.56 -1.64
N CYS A 10 -10.61 0.36 -2.95
CA CYS A 10 -9.84 1.16 -3.90
C CYS A 10 -10.53 2.48 -4.16
N SER A 11 -9.83 3.59 -3.94
CA SER A 11 -10.33 4.94 -4.24
C SER A 11 -10.52 5.22 -5.74
N HIS A 12 -9.93 4.41 -6.62
CA HIS A 12 -9.99 4.63 -8.07
C HIS A 12 -11.21 3.96 -8.74
N CYS A 13 -11.57 2.75 -8.33
CA CYS A 13 -12.72 2.02 -8.90
C CYS A 13 -13.85 1.75 -7.89
N GLY A 14 -13.70 2.14 -6.62
CA GLY A 14 -14.76 2.08 -5.61
C GLY A 14 -15.13 0.67 -5.15
N LYS A 15 -14.36 -0.34 -5.55
CA LYS A 15 -14.56 -1.73 -5.14
C LYS A 15 -13.77 -2.05 -3.88
N THR A 16 -14.22 -3.08 -3.17
CA THR A 16 -13.66 -3.52 -1.90
C THR A 16 -13.21 -4.97 -2.04
N TRP A 17 -11.98 -5.27 -1.62
CA TRP A 17 -11.42 -6.62 -1.64
C TRP A 17 -10.73 -6.95 -0.33
N ASP A 18 -10.55 -8.24 -0.08
CA ASP A 18 -9.74 -8.71 1.03
C ASP A 18 -8.26 -8.38 0.79
N LYS A 19 -7.61 -7.77 1.78
CA LYS A 19 -6.16 -7.52 1.83
C LYS A 19 -5.33 -8.79 1.61
N LYS A 20 -5.92 -9.98 1.87
CA LYS A 20 -5.32 -11.30 1.60
C LYS A 20 -5.33 -11.66 0.11
N LEU A 21 -6.30 -11.15 -0.66
CA LEU A 21 -6.41 -11.36 -2.11
C LEU A 21 -5.65 -10.31 -2.92
N LEU A 22 -5.37 -9.15 -2.31
CA LEU A 22 -4.61 -8.08 -2.93
C LEU A 22 -3.11 -8.36 -2.90
N GLU A 23 -2.43 -8.09 -4.01
CA GLU A 23 -0.98 -8.21 -4.11
C GLU A 23 -0.31 -7.04 -3.40
N ARG A 24 0.61 -7.32 -2.48
CA ARG A 24 1.37 -6.28 -1.76
C ARG A 24 2.44 -5.70 -2.68
N SER A 25 2.32 -4.41 -3.01
CA SER A 25 3.26 -3.69 -3.88
C SER A 25 4.65 -3.56 -3.25
N CYS A 26 4.72 -3.21 -1.97
CA CYS A 26 5.98 -3.19 -1.23
C CYS A 26 5.82 -3.94 0.09
N SER A 27 6.42 -5.13 0.14
CA SER A 27 6.54 -5.93 1.36
C SER A 27 7.96 -5.92 1.95
N ASN A 28 8.97 -5.41 1.21
CA ASN A 28 10.36 -5.52 1.65
C ASN A 28 11.30 -4.55 0.92
N CYS A 29 10.93 -3.27 0.82
CA CYS A 29 11.87 -2.28 0.32
C CYS A 29 12.84 -1.95 1.47
N PHE A 30 14.11 -2.36 1.36
CA PHE A 30 15.17 -2.15 2.39
C PHE A 30 15.29 -0.67 2.84
N THR A 31 14.82 0.25 2.00
CA THR A 31 14.80 1.72 2.22
C THR A 31 13.50 2.23 2.85
N CYS A 32 12.39 1.48 2.79
CA CYS A 32 11.08 1.89 3.29
C CYS A 32 10.72 1.05 4.52
N THR A 33 11.22 1.44 5.69
CA THR A 33 10.88 0.79 6.95
C THR A 33 9.38 0.97 7.26
N GLY A 34 8.58 -0.06 7.00
CA GLY A 34 7.17 -0.13 7.39
C GLY A 34 6.16 0.46 6.40
N CYS A 35 6.48 0.58 5.11
CA CYS A 35 5.44 0.92 4.13
C CYS A 35 4.55 -0.30 3.84
N GLU A 36 3.27 -0.05 3.65
CA GLU A 36 2.28 -1.08 3.32
C GLU A 36 1.39 -0.55 2.18
N ALA A 37 1.52 -1.12 1.00
CA ALA A 37 0.77 -0.74 -0.19
C ALA A 37 0.29 -1.98 -0.95
N TYR A 38 -0.88 -1.88 -1.58
CA TYR A 38 -1.56 -2.97 -2.28
C TYR A 38 -1.89 -2.58 -3.72
N ILE A 39 -1.79 -3.52 -4.66
CA ILE A 39 -2.19 -3.28 -6.06
C ILE A 39 -3.59 -3.83 -6.28
N CYS A 40 -4.49 -2.96 -6.77
CA CYS A 40 -5.82 -3.37 -7.18
C CYS A 40 -5.77 -4.27 -8.44
N PRO A 41 -6.38 -5.46 -8.46
CA PRO A 41 -6.31 -6.35 -9.61
C PRO A 41 -7.08 -5.84 -10.84
N GLU A 42 -8.08 -4.97 -10.67
CA GLU A 42 -8.90 -4.47 -11.79
C GLU A 42 -8.33 -3.22 -12.45
N CYS A 43 -7.93 -2.22 -11.66
CA CYS A 43 -7.43 -0.96 -12.20
C CYS A 43 -5.91 -0.80 -12.08
N ARG A 44 -5.22 -1.77 -11.46
CA ARG A 44 -3.78 -1.72 -11.14
C ARG A 44 -3.37 -0.45 -10.38
N TYR A 45 -4.32 0.13 -9.65
CA TYR A 45 -4.08 1.28 -8.79
C TYR A 45 -3.39 0.86 -7.49
N GLU A 46 -2.38 1.62 -7.08
CA GLU A 46 -1.66 1.39 -5.84
C GLU A 46 -2.40 2.04 -4.67
N ILE A 47 -2.91 1.20 -3.78
CA ILE A 47 -3.61 1.58 -2.56
C ILE A 47 -2.59 1.57 -1.43
N VAL A 48 -2.10 2.76 -1.09
CA VAL A 48 -1.09 2.96 -0.04
C VAL A 48 -1.78 3.10 1.31
N ILE A 49 -1.58 2.12 2.20
CA ILE A 49 -2.16 2.08 3.55
C ILE A 49 -1.25 2.77 4.55
N VAL A 50 0.03 2.40 4.50
CA VAL A 50 1.07 3.09 5.25
C VAL A 50 1.99 3.74 4.24
N PRO A 51 1.95 5.08 4.12
CA PRO A 51 2.83 5.76 3.20
C PRO A 51 4.28 5.51 3.59
N PRO A 52 5.19 5.30 2.61
CA PRO A 52 6.61 5.27 2.90
C PRO A 52 6.96 6.60 3.57
N LYS A 53 7.58 6.54 4.76
CA LYS A 53 8.20 7.75 5.32
C LYS A 53 9.19 8.22 4.26
N PRO A 54 9.03 9.44 3.70
CA PRO A 54 10.05 9.96 2.83
C PRO A 54 11.29 10.06 3.72
N MET A 55 12.31 9.24 3.44
CA MET A 55 13.65 9.62 3.84
C MET A 55 13.85 10.96 3.17
N LYS A 56 13.74 12.05 3.96
CA LYS A 56 14.16 13.36 3.54
C LYS A 56 15.63 13.18 3.19
N ARG A 57 15.93 12.94 1.91
CA ARG A 57 17.27 13.19 1.38
C ARG A 57 17.44 14.67 1.60
N THR A 58 18.01 15.05 2.74
CA THR A 58 18.67 16.35 2.88
C THR A 58 19.59 16.41 1.67
N LYS A 59 19.16 17.20 0.69
CA LYS A 59 20.02 17.67 -0.38
C LYS A 59 21.12 18.40 0.38
N ARG A 60 22.30 17.77 0.49
CA ARG A 60 23.50 18.47 0.96
C ARG A 60 23.80 19.45 -0.16
N GLU A 61 23.26 20.65 -0.04
CA GLU A 61 23.73 21.80 -0.80
C GLU A 61 25.19 22.05 -0.41
N GLU A 62 25.93 22.48 -1.43
CA GLU A 62 27.39 22.58 -1.62
C GLU A 62 28.25 22.89 -0.39
#